data_AF-A0AAT9QHY4-F1
#
_entry.id   AF-A0AAT9QHY4-F1
#
_cell.length_a   1.000
_cell.length_b   1.000
_cell.length_c   1.000
_cell.angle_alpha   90.00
_cell.angle_beta   90.00
_cell.angle_gamma   90.00
#
_symmetry.space_group_name_H-M   'P 1'
#
loop_
_entity.id
_entity.type
_entity.pdbx_description
1 polymer ?
#
loop_
_entity_poly.entity_id
_entity_poly.type
_entity_poly.pdbx_seq_one_letter_code
_entity_poly.pdbx_strand_id
1 'polypeptide(L)'
;MEQLTERSKSELQIRASIDAGAFARYLVASFTGVQMVSGVLTSRADVMQRIEEMWEIVLPGILHEDFHENPRALSRLISTGLPERPAPTAP
;
A
#
# COMPACT_ATOMS: atom_id res chain seq x y z
N MET A 1 -10.82 -4.89 2.54
CA MET A 1 -9.38 -5.02 2.84
C MET A 1 -8.99 -6.46 3.13
N GLU A 2 -9.64 -7.14 4.08
CA GLU A 2 -9.34 -8.55 4.40
C GLU A 2 -9.37 -9.50 3.19
N GLN A 3 -10.44 -9.47 2.37
CA GLN A 3 -10.54 -10.27 1.14
C GLN A 3 -9.42 -9.98 0.12
N LEU A 4 -8.92 -8.74 0.06
CA LEU A 4 -7.81 -8.38 -0.83
C LEU A 4 -6.49 -8.98 -0.32
N THR A 5 -6.26 -8.93 0.98
CA THR A 5 -5.09 -9.55 1.61
C THR A 5 -5.09 -11.06 1.45
N GLU A 6 -6.24 -11.72 1.63
CA GLU A 6 -6.37 -13.17 1.39
C GLU A 6 -6.10 -13.54 -0.06
N ARG A 7 -6.60 -12.75 -1.01
CA ARG A 7 -6.27 -12.94 -2.43
C ARG A 7 -4.77 -12.76 -2.71
N SER A 8 -4.13 -11.72 -2.20
CA SER A 8 -2.70 -11.48 -2.40
C SER A 8 -1.81 -12.56 -1.77
N LYS A 9 -2.25 -13.25 -0.71
CA LYS A 9 -1.58 -14.45 -0.21
C LYS A 9 -1.64 -15.60 -1.22
N SER A 10 -2.80 -15.84 -1.83
CA SER A 10 -2.97 -16.87 -2.85
C SER A 10 -2.13 -16.61 -4.10
N GLU A 11 -1.83 -15.34 -4.38
CA GLU A 11 -0.97 -14.88 -5.48
C GLU A 11 0.52 -14.74 -5.08
N LEU A 12 0.91 -15.18 -3.86
CA LEU A 12 2.28 -15.09 -3.30
C LEU A 12 2.87 -13.67 -3.28
N GLN A 13 2.03 -12.63 -3.21
CA GLN A 13 2.46 -11.25 -3.06
C GLN A 13 2.73 -10.90 -1.59
N ILE A 14 1.99 -11.51 -0.66
CA ILE A 14 2.06 -11.27 0.79
C ILE A 14 2.52 -12.55 1.50
N ARG A 15 3.36 -12.40 2.54
CA ARG A 15 3.82 -13.50 3.40
C ARG A 15 2.64 -14.28 4.00
N ALA A 16 2.71 -15.60 3.97
CA ALA A 16 1.68 -16.47 4.53
C ALA A 16 1.48 -16.30 6.05
N SER A 17 2.52 -15.86 6.77
CA SER A 17 2.49 -15.62 8.23
C SER A 17 1.66 -14.42 8.65
N ILE A 18 1.22 -13.56 7.71
CA ILE A 18 0.42 -12.38 8.02
C ILE A 18 -1.04 -12.78 8.25
N ASP A 19 -1.61 -12.48 9.40
CA ASP A 19 -3.05 -12.59 9.61
C ASP A 19 -3.78 -11.48 8.83
N ALA A 20 -4.68 -11.85 7.91
CA ALA A 20 -5.30 -10.87 7.01
C ALA A 20 -6.27 -9.93 7.73
N GLY A 21 -7.02 -10.43 8.71
CA GLY A 21 -7.97 -9.62 9.48
C GLY A 21 -7.25 -8.61 10.37
N ALA A 22 -6.16 -9.01 11.02
CA ALA A 22 -5.30 -8.13 11.80
C ALA A 22 -4.61 -7.09 10.91
N PHE A 23 -4.05 -7.53 9.78
CA PHE A 23 -3.39 -6.62 8.84
C PHE A 23 -4.36 -5.60 8.23
N ALA A 24 -5.56 -6.04 7.83
CA ALA A 24 -6.58 -5.14 7.28
C ALA A 24 -6.98 -4.06 8.29
N ARG A 25 -7.16 -4.42 9.57
CA ARG A 25 -7.46 -3.46 10.65
C ARG A 25 -6.31 -2.52 10.91
N TYR A 26 -5.08 -3.03 10.97
CA TYR A 26 -3.87 -2.23 11.13
C TYR A 26 -3.74 -1.20 9.99
N LEU A 27 -3.92 -1.63 8.74
CA LEU A 27 -3.75 -0.75 7.59
C LEU A 27 -4.76 0.39 7.56
N VAL A 28 -6.03 0.11 7.88
CA VAL A 28 -7.05 1.16 8.01
C VAL A 28 -6.69 2.13 9.14
N ALA A 29 -6.32 1.63 10.32
CA ALA A 29 -5.95 2.47 11.45
C ALA A 29 -4.74 3.36 11.15
N SER A 30 -3.69 2.80 10.54
CA SER A 30 -2.47 3.52 10.15
C SER A 30 -2.77 4.61 9.12
N PHE A 31 -3.56 4.30 8.09
CA PHE A 31 -3.96 5.30 7.09
C PHE A 31 -4.80 6.43 7.72
N THR A 32 -5.76 6.08 8.60
CA THR A 32 -6.55 7.08 9.34
C THR A 32 -5.67 7.94 10.23
N GLY A 33 -4.69 7.36 10.92
CA GLY A 33 -3.73 8.09 11.74
C GLY A 33 -2.90 9.08 10.92
N VAL A 34 -2.36 8.64 9.78
CA VAL A 34 -1.61 9.49 8.83
C VAL A 34 -2.46 10.67 8.36
N GLN A 35 -3.70 10.41 7.92
CA GLN A 35 -4.65 11.44 7.49
C GLN A 35 -4.98 12.44 8.61
N MET A 36 -5.13 11.96 9.85
CA MET A 36 -5.43 12.80 11.01
C MET A 36 -4.25 13.71 11.36
N VAL A 37 -3.04 13.14 11.48
CA VAL A 37 -1.82 13.90 11.83
C VAL A 37 -1.52 14.96 10.78
N SER A 38 -1.59 14.60 9.49
CA SER A 38 -1.43 15.55 8.39
C SER A 38 -2.52 16.63 8.40
N GLY A 39 -3.77 16.26 8.69
CA GLY A 39 -4.86 17.22 8.85
C GLY A 39 -4.64 18.23 9.97
N VAL A 40 -4.11 17.79 11.11
CA VAL A 40 -3.85 18.65 12.27
C VAL A 40 -2.64 19.55 12.06
N LEU A 41 -1.53 19.02 11.53
CA LEU A 41 -0.25 19.74 11.48
C LEU A 41 -0.08 20.59 10.23
N THR A 42 -0.67 20.19 9.10
CA THR A 42 -0.39 20.81 7.80
C THR A 42 -1.65 21.13 7.00
N SER A 43 -2.85 20.97 7.58
CA SER A 43 -4.12 21.04 6.83
C SER A 43 -4.13 20.11 5.61
N ARG A 44 -3.50 18.93 5.73
CA ARG A 44 -3.34 17.92 4.68
C ARG A 44 -2.41 18.29 3.53
N ALA A 45 -1.62 19.36 3.64
CA ALA A 45 -0.69 19.76 2.59
C ALA A 45 0.38 18.68 2.31
N ASP A 46 0.74 17.86 3.30
CA ASP A 46 1.76 16.80 3.18
C ASP A 46 1.17 15.38 3.12
N VAL A 47 -0.16 15.23 2.99
CA VAL A 47 -0.83 13.94 3.21
C VAL A 47 -0.36 12.83 2.28
N MET A 48 -0.09 13.14 1.02
CA MET A 48 0.40 12.15 0.04
C MET A 48 1.81 11.68 0.37
N GLN A 49 2.70 12.61 0.76
CA GLN A 49 4.05 12.26 1.22
C GLN A 49 3.99 11.34 2.45
N ARG A 50 3.11 11.63 3.41
CA ARG A 50 2.95 10.80 4.62
C ARG A 50 2.39 9.41 4.30
N ILE A 51 1.51 9.30 3.30
CA ILE A 51 1.02 8.00 2.81
C ILE A 51 2.14 7.20 2.15
N GLU A 52 3.00 7.84 1.35
CA GLU A 52 4.17 7.20 0.74
C GLU A 52 5.10 6.60 1.80
N GLU A 53 5.47 7.42 2.79
CA GLU A 53 6.35 7.02 3.89
C GLU A 53 5.75 5.87 4.71
N MET A 54 4.44 5.88 4.93
CA MET A 54 3.74 4.76 5.56
C MET A 54 3.94 3.46 4.76
N TRP A 55 3.78 3.51 3.44
CA TRP A 55 3.97 2.33 2.59
C TRP A 55 5.43 1.89 2.49
N GLU A 56 6.39 2.82 2.49
CA GLU A 56 7.81 2.49 2.54
C GLU A 56 8.18 1.68 3.80
N ILE A 57 7.48 1.92 4.91
CA ILE A 57 7.65 1.19 6.17
C ILE A 57 6.88 -0.14 6.15
N VAL A 58 5.65 -0.16 5.63
CA VAL A 58 4.75 -1.33 5.71
C VAL A 58 5.13 -2.41 4.70
N LEU A 59 5.44 -2.05 3.45
CA LEU A 59 5.65 -3.03 2.37
C LEU A 59 6.77 -4.04 2.67
N PRO A 60 7.97 -3.65 3.13
CA PRO A 60 9.03 -4.62 3.43
C PRO A 60 8.64 -5.69 4.46
N GLY A 61 7.72 -5.35 5.38
CA GLY A 61 7.27 -6.27 6.43
C GLY A 61 6.23 -7.29 5.98
N ILE A 62 5.52 -7.05 4.86
CA ILE A 62 4.41 -7.89 4.41
C ILE A 62 4.68 -8.64 3.11
N LEU A 63 5.61 -8.17 2.28
CA LEU A 63 5.89 -8.77 0.98
C LEU A 63 6.53 -10.15 1.12
N HIS A 64 6.06 -11.10 0.31
CA HIS A 64 6.62 -12.45 0.23
C HIS A 64 8.10 -12.40 -0.20
N GLU A 65 8.91 -13.36 0.24
CA GLU A 65 10.36 -13.38 -0.04
C GLU A 65 10.65 -13.56 -1.55
N ASP A 66 9.79 -14.30 -2.24
CA ASP A 66 9.85 -14.50 -3.69
C ASP A 66 9.22 -13.37 -4.49
N PHE A 67 8.68 -12.33 -3.84
CA PHE A 67 8.10 -11.19 -4.53
C PHE A 67 9.21 -10.18 -4.89
N HIS A 68 9.67 -10.21 -6.14
CA HIS A 68 10.85 -9.48 -6.61
C HIS A 68 10.63 -7.99 -6.94
N GLU A 69 9.46 -7.43 -6.66
CA GLU A 69 9.24 -5.99 -6.89
C GLU A 69 9.93 -5.13 -5.82
N ASN A 70 10.40 -3.95 -6.24
CA ASN A 70 11.07 -3.03 -5.34
C ASN A 70 10.03 -2.30 -4.45
N PRO A 71 10.04 -2.48 -3.12
CA PRO A 71 9.04 -1.89 -2.22
C PRO A 71 9.00 -0.35 -2.27
N ARG A 72 10.16 0.30 -2.52
CA ARG A 72 10.23 1.75 -2.68
C ARG A 72 9.61 2.23 -3.99
N ALA A 73 9.77 1.45 -5.07
CA ALA A 73 9.14 1.76 -6.34
C ALA A 73 7.61 1.67 -6.23
N LEU A 74 7.12 0.64 -5.55
CA LEU A 74 5.70 0.47 -5.26
C LEU A 74 5.12 1.60 -4.41
N SER A 75 5.85 2.05 -3.38
CA SER A 75 5.41 3.16 -2.52
C SER A 75 5.23 4.46 -3.33
N ARG A 76 6.16 4.76 -4.25
CA ARG A 76 6.08 5.95 -5.10
C ARG A 76 4.89 5.98 -6.04
N LEU A 77 4.46 4.82 -6.56
CA LEU A 77 3.29 4.72 -7.45
C LEU A 77 2.00 5.23 -6.78
N ILE A 78 1.93 5.15 -5.45
CA ILE A 78 0.78 5.61 -4.67
C ILE A 78 0.72 7.14 -4.65
N SER A 79 1.87 7.83 -4.70
CA SER A 79 1.96 9.29 -4.73
C SER A 79 1.81 9.87 -6.13
N THR A 80 2.29 9.17 -7.17
CA THR A 80 2.29 9.64 -8.56
C THR A 80 1.04 9.25 -9.36
N GLY A 81 0.19 8.37 -8.83
CA GLY A 81 -0.87 7.71 -9.60
C GLY A 81 -0.32 6.62 -10.51
N LEU A 82 -1.15 5.60 -10.82
CA LEU A 82 -0.81 4.58 -11.81
C LEU A 82 -0.56 5.24 -13.18
N PRO A 83 0.50 4.87 -13.92
CA PRO A 83 0.59 5.28 -15.32
C PRO A 83 -0.67 4.79 -16.06
N GLU A 84 -1.28 5.66 -16.88
CA GLU A 84 -2.43 5.27 -17.68
C GLU A 84 -2.10 4.02 -18.48
N ARG A 85 -2.90 2.96 -18.29
CA ARG A 85 -2.79 1.75 -19.07
C ARG A 85 -3.14 2.10 -20.52
N PRO A 86 -2.26 1.85 -21.50
CA PRO A 86 -2.54 2.17 -22.90
C PRO A 86 -3.83 1.47 -23.34
N ALA A 87 -4.68 2.21 -24.06
CA ALA A 87 -5.95 1.71 -24.57
C ALA A 87 -5.73 0.42 -25.39
N PRO A 88 -6.62 -0.57 -25.30
CA PRO A 88 -6.50 -1.79 -26.11
C PRO A 88 -6.50 -1.39 -27.58
N THR A 89 -5.42 -1.69 -28.29
CA THR A 89 -5.38 -1.57 -29.75
C THR A 89 -6.49 -2.43 -30.33
N ALA A 90 -7.46 -1.78 -30.97
CA ALA A 90 -8.54 -2.43 -31.69
C ALA A 90 -7.98 -3.37 -32.79
N PRO A 91 -8.69 -4.46 -33.13
CA PRO A 91 -8.22 -5.51 -34.03
C PRO A 91 -7.95 -5.05 -35.46
#